data_AF-A0A1C2AZP6-F1
#
_entry.id   AF-A0A1C2AZP6-F1
#
_cell.length_a   1.000
_cell.length_b   1.000
_cell.length_c   1.000
_cell.angle_alpha   90.00
_cell.angle_beta   90.00
_cell.angle_gamma   90.00
#
_symmetry.space_group_name_H-M   'P 1'
#
loop_
_entity.id
_entity.type
_entity.pdbx_description
1 polymer ?
#
loop_
_entity_poly.entity_id
_entity_poly.type
_entity_poly.pdbx_seq_one_letter_code
_entity_poly.pdbx_strand_id
1 'polypeptide(L)'
;MNKIYLNIYNNLIKLTRNKNLYNNNHQDTFYDRMIIFFFHLSFLLKTFKNIESKDDLQKFFDFCIKQLELSIREIGYGDATINKKMKDYINILFSIIDKLDKWELINDIEKKKILSKYINEDKDPEKYLIYFEKYSNFLAKNTFKNLSKDILSL
;
A
#
# COMPACT_ATOMS: atom_id res chain seq x y z
N MET A 1 -14.39 11.33 12.76
CA MET A 1 -13.59 10.56 11.79
C MET A 1 -13.90 11.08 10.39
N ASN A 2 -12.90 11.45 9.58
CA ASN A 2 -13.17 11.96 8.23
C ASN A 2 -13.69 10.80 7.35
N LYS A 3 -14.95 10.89 6.91
CA LYS A 3 -15.61 9.87 6.09
C LYS A 3 -14.88 9.59 4.78
N ILE A 4 -14.23 10.61 4.21
CA ILE A 4 -13.44 10.47 2.98
C ILE A 4 -12.24 9.57 3.26
N TYR A 5 -11.48 9.80 4.33
CA TYR A 5 -10.29 9.01 4.67
C TYR A 5 -10.64 7.56 4.96
N LEU A 6 -11.73 7.33 5.71
CA LEU A 6 -12.24 5.98 5.94
C LEU A 6 -12.56 5.26 4.63
N ASN A 7 -13.28 5.92 3.72
CA ASN A 7 -13.66 5.30 2.46
C ASN A 7 -12.45 5.01 1.56
N ILE A 8 -11.49 5.94 1.47
CA ILE A 8 -10.25 5.71 0.73
C ILE A 8 -9.49 4.53 1.35
N TYR A 9 -9.34 4.49 2.67
CA TYR A 9 -8.69 3.38 3.36
C TYR A 9 -9.40 2.05 3.10
N ASN A 10 -10.73 2.00 3.20
CA ASN A 10 -11.50 0.79 2.92
C ASN A 10 -11.30 0.32 1.47
N ASN A 11 -11.23 1.25 0.53
CA ASN A 11 -10.91 0.93 -0.87
C ASN A 11 -9.47 0.39 -1.02
N LEU A 12 -8.49 0.96 -0.31
CA LEU A 12 -7.14 0.38 -0.26
C LEU A 12 -7.17 -1.05 0.28
N ILE A 13 -7.91 -1.31 1.37
CA ILE A 13 -8.06 -2.66 1.93
C ILE A 13 -8.75 -3.61 0.94
N LYS A 14 -9.77 -3.15 0.21
CA LYS A 14 -10.42 -3.93 -0.86
C LYS A 14 -9.43 -4.33 -1.95
N LEU A 15 -8.55 -3.40 -2.37
CA LEU A 15 -7.49 -3.68 -3.34
C LEU A 15 -6.43 -4.64 -2.79
N THR A 16 -6.00 -4.44 -1.55
CA THR A 16 -5.08 -5.35 -0.88
C THR A 16 -5.65 -6.77 -0.82
N ARG A 17 -6.96 -6.94 -0.66
CA ARG A 17 -7.63 -8.26 -0.60
C ARG A 17 -7.94 -8.85 -1.98
N ASN A 18 -7.51 -8.25 -3.08
CA ASN A 18 -7.72 -8.82 -4.41
C ASN A 18 -7.01 -10.17 -4.51
N LYS A 19 -7.79 -11.25 -4.67
CA LYS A 19 -7.27 -12.64 -4.72
C LYS A 19 -6.25 -12.84 -5.84
N ASN A 20 -6.33 -12.07 -6.91
CA ASN A 20 -5.35 -12.13 -8.00
C ASN A 20 -3.94 -11.71 -7.55
N LEU A 21 -3.78 -11.00 -6.43
CA LEU A 21 -2.48 -10.64 -5.88
C LEU A 21 -1.85 -11.75 -5.04
N TYR A 22 -2.53 -12.88 -4.85
CA TYR A 22 -2.03 -13.99 -4.03
C TYR A 22 -1.96 -15.26 -4.86
N ASN A 23 -1.10 -16.17 -4.44
CA ASN A 23 -1.01 -17.49 -5.04
C ASN A 23 -2.14 -18.34 -4.45
N ASN A 24 -2.93 -19.01 -5.28
CA ASN A 24 -4.01 -19.90 -4.82
C ASN A 24 -3.46 -21.13 -4.07
N ASN A 25 -2.18 -21.45 -4.25
CA ASN A 25 -1.55 -22.64 -3.70
C ASN A 25 -0.92 -22.41 -2.31
N HIS A 26 -0.85 -21.17 -1.83
CA HIS A 26 -0.28 -20.82 -0.53
C HIS A 26 -1.19 -19.86 0.22
N GLN A 27 -1.35 -20.09 1.53
CA GLN A 27 -2.11 -19.19 2.39
C GLN A 27 -1.33 -17.89 2.57
N ASP A 28 -1.96 -16.76 2.27
CA ASP A 28 -1.36 -15.44 2.45
C ASP A 28 -1.25 -15.08 3.94
N THR A 29 -0.04 -14.71 4.36
CA THR A 29 0.22 -14.30 5.74
C THR A 29 -0.26 -12.87 5.98
N PHE A 30 -0.38 -12.48 7.26
CA PHE A 30 -0.60 -11.07 7.60
C PHE A 30 0.50 -10.17 7.01
N TYR A 31 1.76 -10.62 7.06
CA TYR A 31 2.89 -9.89 6.50
C TYR A 31 2.75 -9.67 4.99
N ASP A 32 2.34 -10.71 4.23
CA ASP A 32 2.09 -10.59 2.79
C ASP A 32 1.06 -9.50 2.47
N ARG A 33 -0.07 -9.52 3.17
CA ARG A 33 -1.12 -8.51 3.00
C ARG A 33 -0.63 -7.11 3.36
N MET A 34 0.24 -6.99 4.36
CA MET A 34 0.82 -5.71 4.76
C MET A 34 1.78 -5.14 3.72
N ILE A 35 2.63 -5.97 3.13
CA ILE A 35 3.51 -5.51 2.04
C ILE A 35 2.69 -4.99 0.87
N ILE A 36 1.65 -5.72 0.45
CA ILE A 36 0.76 -5.28 -0.64
C ILE A 36 0.07 -3.96 -0.29
N PHE A 37 -0.49 -3.83 0.92
CA PHE A 37 -1.06 -2.58 1.40
C PHE A 37 -0.04 -1.42 1.38
N PHE A 38 1.22 -1.65 1.78
CA PHE A 38 2.25 -0.62 1.74
C PHE A 38 2.57 -0.17 0.32
N PHE A 39 2.59 -1.06 -0.67
CA PHE A 39 2.69 -0.64 -2.06
C PHE A 39 1.49 0.21 -2.48
N HIS A 40 0.26 -0.21 -2.19
CA HIS A 40 -0.95 0.57 -2.51
C HIS A 40 -0.92 1.97 -1.91
N LEU A 41 -0.55 2.06 -0.63
CA LEU A 41 -0.43 3.32 0.10
C LEU A 41 0.71 4.17 -0.46
N SER A 42 1.88 3.57 -0.74
CA SER A 42 3.05 4.31 -1.22
C SER A 42 2.82 4.92 -2.60
N PHE A 43 2.20 4.18 -3.53
CA PHE A 43 1.81 4.71 -4.83
C PHE A 43 0.81 5.86 -4.69
N LEU A 44 -0.17 5.73 -3.80
CA LEU A 44 -1.14 6.80 -3.54
C LEU A 44 -0.46 8.05 -2.99
N LEU A 45 0.35 7.92 -1.95
CA LEU A 45 1.09 9.04 -1.36
C LEU A 45 1.99 9.71 -2.40
N LYS A 46 2.72 8.93 -3.19
CA LYS A 46 3.58 9.42 -4.26
C LYS A 46 2.80 10.22 -5.30
N THR A 47 1.66 9.72 -5.76
CA THR A 47 0.86 10.39 -6.80
C THR A 47 0.30 11.72 -6.30
N PHE A 48 -0.20 11.76 -5.06
CA PHE A 48 -0.88 12.93 -4.53
C PHE A 48 0.02 13.91 -3.75
N LYS A 49 1.31 13.60 -3.53
CA LYS A 49 2.23 14.46 -2.75
C LYS A 49 2.34 15.92 -3.22
N ASN A 50 2.11 16.15 -4.52
CA ASN A 50 2.15 17.49 -5.15
C ASN A 50 0.78 17.96 -5.67
N ILE A 51 -0.30 17.21 -5.39
CA ILE A 51 -1.66 17.49 -5.89
C ILE A 51 -2.57 17.90 -4.73
N GLU A 52 -2.52 17.16 -3.63
CA GLU A 52 -3.32 17.44 -2.43
C GLU A 52 -2.56 18.31 -1.44
N SER A 53 -3.30 18.92 -0.51
CA SER A 53 -2.67 19.70 0.55
C SER A 53 -1.81 18.79 1.43
N LYS A 54 -0.64 19.30 1.83
CA LYS A 54 0.28 18.57 2.72
C LYS A 54 -0.41 18.16 4.02
N ASP A 55 -1.25 19.03 4.56
CA ASP A 55 -2.01 18.79 5.80
C ASP A 55 -3.03 17.65 5.63
N ASP A 56 -3.77 17.62 4.51
CA ASP A 56 -4.73 16.54 4.25
C ASP A 56 -4.04 15.19 4.04
N LEU A 57 -2.94 15.18 3.27
CA LEU A 57 -2.19 13.96 3.02
C LEU A 57 -1.51 13.42 4.29
N GLN A 58 -1.01 14.30 5.17
CA GLN A 58 -0.48 13.93 6.48
C GLN A 58 -1.58 13.35 7.38
N LYS A 59 -2.74 13.99 7.46
CA LYS A 59 -3.88 13.46 8.24
C LYS A 59 -4.36 12.11 7.72
N PHE A 60 -4.33 11.90 6.41
CA PHE A 60 -4.66 10.60 5.81
C PHE A 60 -3.59 9.54 6.11
N PHE A 61 -2.31 9.91 6.06
CA PHE A 61 -1.21 9.03 6.44
C PHE A 61 -1.34 8.61 7.92
N ASP A 62 -1.51 9.56 8.84
CA ASP A 62 -1.68 9.30 10.26
C ASP A 62 -2.89 8.40 10.53
N PHE A 63 -3.99 8.63 9.79
CA PHE A 63 -5.15 7.75 9.83
C PHE A 63 -4.79 6.31 9.43
N CYS A 64 -4.09 6.10 8.31
CA CYS A 64 -3.66 4.78 7.88
C CYS A 64 -2.74 4.09 8.90
N ILE A 65 -1.78 4.82 9.47
CA ILE A 65 -0.86 4.28 10.49
C ILE A 65 -1.60 3.86 11.76
N LYS A 66 -2.60 4.63 12.18
CA LYS A 66 -3.46 4.24 13.31
C LYS A 66 -4.25 2.96 13.03
N GLN A 67 -4.80 2.79 11.83
CA GLN A 67 -5.49 1.54 11.47
C GLN A 67 -4.54 0.34 11.42
N LEU A 68 -3.31 0.56 10.93
CA LEU A 68 -2.25 -0.45 10.92
C LEU A 68 -1.90 -0.90 12.35
N GLU A 69 -1.74 0.04 13.28
CA GLU A 69 -1.48 -0.27 14.68
C GLU A 69 -2.58 -1.12 15.29
N LEU A 70 -3.85 -0.76 15.08
CA LEU A 70 -4.99 -1.53 15.55
C LEU A 70 -4.98 -2.95 14.98
N SER A 71 -4.73 -3.10 13.67
CA SER A 71 -4.63 -4.40 13.01
C SER A 71 -3.52 -5.28 13.61
N ILE A 72 -2.39 -4.68 14.03
CA ILE A 72 -1.27 -5.38 14.66
C ILE A 72 -1.60 -5.80 16.10
N ARG A 73 -2.39 -5.00 16.85
CA ARG A 73 -2.93 -5.41 18.17
C ARG A 73 -3.84 -6.62 18.03
N GLU A 74 -4.71 -6.61 17.03
CA GLU A 74 -5.72 -7.66 16.81
C GLU A 74 -5.12 -9.03 16.50
N ILE A 75 -3.95 -9.10 15.86
CA ILE A 75 -3.25 -10.36 15.59
C ILE A 75 -2.46 -10.91 16.80
N GLY A 76 -2.58 -10.27 17.97
CA GLY A 76 -2.06 -10.80 19.24
C GLY A 76 -0.69 -10.29 19.65
N TYR A 77 -0.16 -9.23 19.02
CA TYR A 77 1.02 -8.55 19.57
C TYR A 77 0.61 -7.73 20.79
N GLY A 78 1.08 -8.15 21.98
CA GLY A 78 0.84 -7.43 23.22
C GLY A 78 1.52 -6.05 23.27
N ASP A 79 1.04 -5.19 24.17
CA ASP A 79 1.47 -3.78 24.32
C ASP A 79 2.99 -3.60 24.46
N ALA A 80 3.70 -4.57 25.06
CA ALA A 80 5.16 -4.53 25.21
C ALA A 80 5.93 -4.66 23.89
N THR A 81 5.34 -5.29 22.87
CA THR A 81 6.02 -5.60 21.59
C THR A 81 5.55 -4.72 20.43
N ILE A 82 4.40 -4.06 20.57
CA ILE A 82 3.78 -3.34 19.47
C ILE A 82 4.59 -2.15 18.98
N ASN A 83 5.18 -1.37 19.88
CA ASN A 83 5.98 -0.20 19.51
C ASN A 83 7.17 -0.59 18.61
N LYS A 84 7.83 -1.72 18.93
CA LYS A 84 8.92 -2.26 18.13
C LYS A 84 8.42 -2.72 16.76
N LYS A 85 7.32 -3.49 16.72
CA LYS A 85 6.73 -3.97 15.47
C LYS A 85 6.24 -2.84 14.56
N MET A 86 5.58 -1.84 15.13
CA MET A 86 5.16 -0.64 14.40
C MET A 86 6.35 0.08 13.78
N LYS A 87 7.45 0.24 14.54
CA LYS A 87 8.67 0.84 14.01
C LYS A 87 9.24 0.04 12.83
N ASP A 88 9.27 -1.29 12.93
CA ASP A 88 9.73 -2.16 11.85
C ASP A 88 8.86 -2.00 10.59
N TYR A 89 7.53 -1.99 10.74
CA TYR A 89 6.60 -1.81 9.64
C TYR A 89 6.67 -0.42 8.99
N ILE A 90 6.78 0.62 9.80
CA ILE A 90 6.94 2.00 9.31
C ILE A 90 8.25 2.13 8.51
N ASN A 91 9.34 1.50 8.97
CA ASN A 91 10.60 1.49 8.23
C ASN A 91 10.46 0.80 6.87
N ILE A 92 9.71 -0.31 6.79
CA ILE A 92 9.41 -0.98 5.53
C ILE A 92 8.61 -0.06 4.61
N LEU A 93 7.54 0.58 5.12
CA LEU A 93 6.73 1.52 4.35
C LEU A 93 7.58 2.66 3.76
N PHE A 94 8.39 3.33 4.58
CA PHE A 94 9.28 4.39 4.08
C PHE A 94 10.33 3.87 3.11
N SER A 95 10.84 2.64 3.31
CA SER A 95 11.73 2.01 2.34
C SER A 95 11.06 1.78 0.99
N ILE A 96 9.78 1.40 0.97
CA ILE A 96 9.01 1.26 -0.27
C ILE A 96 8.78 2.62 -0.92
N ILE A 97 8.35 3.64 -0.15
CA ILE A 97 8.16 5.01 -0.65
C ILE A 97 9.43 5.53 -1.34
N ASP A 98 10.60 5.36 -0.71
CA ASP A 98 11.90 5.76 -1.27
C ASP A 98 12.16 5.10 -2.63
N LYS A 99 11.88 3.80 -2.76
CA LYS A 99 12.09 3.08 -4.03
C LYS A 99 11.11 3.48 -5.11
N LEU A 100 9.86 3.80 -4.74
CA LEU A 100 8.85 4.24 -5.70
C LEU A 100 9.05 5.68 -6.18
N ASP A 101 9.84 6.51 -5.50
CA ASP A 101 10.00 7.93 -5.89
C ASP A 101 10.49 8.10 -7.35
N LYS A 102 11.30 7.17 -7.83
CA LYS A 102 11.83 7.14 -9.21
C LYS A 102 11.09 6.18 -10.15
N TRP A 103 9.90 5.70 -9.77
CA TRP A 103 9.19 4.62 -10.48
C TRP A 103 9.03 4.87 -11.98
N GLU A 104 8.71 6.09 -12.40
CA GLU A 104 8.51 6.44 -13.81
C GLU A 104 9.82 6.64 -14.59
N LEU A 105 10.96 6.71 -13.90
CA LEU A 105 12.27 6.95 -14.50
C LEU A 105 13.06 5.65 -14.75
N ILE A 106 12.61 4.54 -14.17
CA ILE A 106 13.29 3.24 -14.23
C ILE A 106 12.57 2.29 -15.18
N ASN A 107 13.30 1.29 -15.69
CA ASN A 107 12.73 0.29 -16.59
C ASN A 107 12.02 -0.85 -15.83
N ASP A 108 11.28 -1.67 -16.57
CA ASP A 108 10.50 -2.77 -16.01
C ASP A 108 11.34 -3.83 -15.29
N ILE A 109 12.61 -4.01 -15.69
CA ILE A 109 13.53 -4.93 -14.99
C ILE A 109 13.85 -4.39 -13.59
N GLU A 110 14.12 -3.09 -13.47
CA GLU A 110 14.38 -2.44 -12.18
C GLU A 110 13.12 -2.40 -11.30
N LYS A 111 11.95 -2.12 -11.89
CA LYS A 111 10.67 -2.18 -11.18
C LYS A 111 10.39 -3.55 -10.60
N LYS A 112 10.60 -4.62 -11.36
CA LYS A 112 10.48 -6.00 -10.88
C LYS A 112 11.45 -6.29 -9.74
N LYS A 113 12.71 -5.85 -9.84
CA LYS A 113 13.69 -5.98 -8.75
C LYS A 113 13.22 -5.31 -7.46
N ILE A 114 12.60 -4.13 -7.55
CA ILE A 114 12.02 -3.45 -6.39
C ILE A 114 10.89 -4.31 -5.80
N LEU A 115 9.96 -4.79 -6.63
CA LEU A 115 8.83 -5.61 -6.16
C LEU A 115 9.31 -6.90 -5.48
N SER A 116 10.21 -7.65 -6.12
CA SER A 116 10.78 -8.90 -5.60
C SER A 116 11.58 -8.72 -4.31
N LYS A 117 12.08 -7.52 -4.01
CA LYS A 117 12.77 -7.26 -2.74
C LYS A 117 11.84 -7.36 -1.53
N TYR A 118 10.55 -7.05 -1.70
CA TYR A 118 9.59 -6.99 -0.60
C TYR A 118 8.53 -8.09 -0.67
N ILE A 119 8.16 -8.49 -1.88
CA ILE A 119 7.16 -9.53 -2.13
C ILE A 119 7.89 -10.85 -2.33
N ASN A 120 7.45 -11.90 -1.63
CA ASN A 120 8.08 -13.23 -1.65
C ASN A 120 8.37 -13.74 -3.09
N GLU A 121 9.52 -14.40 -3.26
CA GLU A 121 10.08 -14.85 -4.55
C GLU A 121 9.19 -15.89 -5.26
N ASP A 122 8.38 -16.64 -4.51
CA ASP A 122 7.42 -17.61 -5.06
C ASP A 122 6.28 -16.96 -5.88
N LYS A 123 6.25 -15.62 -5.93
CA LYS A 123 5.20 -14.88 -6.61
C LYS A 123 5.76 -14.20 -7.86
N ASP A 124 5.03 -14.32 -8.96
CA ASP A 124 5.40 -13.79 -10.28
C ASP A 124 5.55 -12.26 -10.27
N PRO A 125 6.77 -11.71 -10.36
CA PRO A 125 7.01 -10.27 -10.34
C PRO A 125 6.38 -9.54 -11.54
N GLU A 126 6.18 -10.23 -12.66
CA GLU A 126 5.49 -9.69 -13.84
C GLU A 126 4.04 -9.33 -13.48
N LYS A 127 3.35 -10.24 -12.79
CA LYS A 127 1.96 -10.06 -12.37
C LYS A 127 1.79 -8.82 -11.50
N TYR A 128 2.71 -8.60 -10.56
CA TYR A 128 2.69 -7.41 -9.71
C TYR A 128 3.03 -6.15 -10.48
N LEU A 129 4.02 -6.19 -11.37
CA LEU A 129 4.36 -5.06 -12.21
C LEU A 129 3.13 -4.60 -13.01
N ILE A 130 2.51 -5.52 -13.75
CA ILE A 130 1.31 -5.24 -14.55
C ILE A 130 0.20 -4.65 -13.67
N TYR A 131 -0.02 -5.22 -12.49
CA TYR A 131 -1.03 -4.74 -11.56
C TYR A 131 -0.74 -3.31 -11.06
N PHE A 132 0.47 -3.05 -10.56
CA PHE A 132 0.82 -1.76 -9.98
C PHE A 132 0.98 -0.67 -11.03
N GLU A 133 1.34 -1.00 -12.28
CA GLU A 133 1.26 -0.08 -13.41
C GLU A 133 -0.19 0.32 -13.70
N LYS A 134 -1.13 -0.63 -13.72
CA LYS A 134 -2.57 -0.31 -13.86
C LYS A 134 -3.07 0.56 -12.71
N TYR A 135 -2.69 0.25 -11.48
CA TYR A 135 -3.05 1.03 -10.31
C TYR A 135 -2.47 2.44 -10.35
N SER A 136 -1.19 2.60 -10.68
CA SER A 136 -0.53 3.90 -10.82
C SER A 136 -1.23 4.77 -11.87
N ASN A 137 -1.52 4.18 -13.04
CA ASN A 137 -2.28 4.85 -14.10
C ASN A 137 -3.70 5.24 -13.67
N PHE A 138 -4.37 4.39 -12.87
CA PHE A 138 -5.68 4.72 -12.30
C PHE A 138 -5.59 5.91 -11.35
N LEU A 139 -4.59 5.95 -10.45
CA LEU A 139 -4.39 7.06 -9.53
C LEU A 139 -4.12 8.37 -10.27
N ALA A 140 -3.28 8.34 -11.30
CA ALA A 140 -2.94 9.52 -12.11
C ALA A 140 -4.16 10.13 -12.84
N LYS A 141 -5.19 9.32 -13.10
CA LYS A 141 -6.44 9.74 -13.77
C LYS A 141 -7.55 10.16 -12.81
N ASN A 142 -7.30 10.12 -11.50
CA ASN A 142 -8.31 10.40 -10.48
C ASN A 142 -7.84 11.50 -9.50
N THR A 143 -8.79 12.13 -8.84
CA THR A 143 -8.51 13.01 -7.70
C THR A 143 -8.54 12.21 -6.41
N PHE A 144 -7.81 12.67 -5.38
CA PHE A 144 -7.76 11.99 -4.09
C PHE A 144 -9.15 11.80 -3.49
N LYS A 145 -10.00 12.84 -3.55
CA LYS A 145 -11.39 12.75 -3.07
C LYS A 145 -12.21 11.73 -3.86
N ASN A 146 -12.00 11.57 -5.16
CA ASN A 146 -12.72 10.57 -5.95
C ASN A 146 -12.37 9.14 -5.56
N LEU A 147 -11.18 8.90 -4.99
CA LEU A 147 -10.81 7.58 -4.45
C LEU A 147 -11.72 7.12 -3.30
N SER A 148 -12.51 8.01 -2.70
CA SER A 148 -13.51 7.66 -1.68
C SER A 148 -14.81 7.06 -2.23
N LYS A 149 -14.99 7.07 -3.56
CA LYS A 149 -16.12 6.43 -4.24
C LYS A 149 -15.80 4.96 -4.50
N ASP A 150 -16.81 4.11 -4.60
CA ASP A 150 -16.62 2.68 -4.90
C ASP A 150 -16.41 2.48 -6.41
N ILE A 151 -15.25 2.92 -6.91
CA ILE A 151 -14.88 2.96 -8.34
C ILE A 151 -13.69 2.06 -8.70
N LEU A 152 -13.20 1.27 -7.74
CA LEU A 152 -11.98 0.47 -7.89
C LEU A 152 -12.30 -0.99 -8.26
N SER A 153 -12.33 -1.26 -9.57
CA SER A 153 -12.18 -2.62 -10.13
C SER A 153 -10.90 -2.66 -10.97
N LEU A 154 -9.81 -3.13 -10.37
CA LEU A 154 -8.49 -3.29 -11.00
C LEU A 154 -8.15 -4.76 -11.22
#